data_AF-A0A192A822-F1
#
_entry.id   AF-A0A192A822-F1
#
_cell.length_a   1.000
_cell.length_b   1.000
_cell.length_c   1.000
_cell.angle_alpha   90.00
_cell.angle_beta   90.00
_cell.angle_gamma   90.00
#
_symmetry.space_group_name_H-M   'P 1'
#
loop_
_entity.id
_entity.type
_entity.pdbx_description
1 polymer ?
#
loop_
_entity_poly.entity_id
_entity_poly.type
_entity_poly.pdbx_seq_one_letter_code
_entity_poly.pdbx_strand_id
1 'polypeptide(L)'
;MTASDDDWSGAAYAQDSRGGDTLAAHLQAAGILPPGHVIVNVQIYLRATVAPDGVEGPYLTVMMFDASGSRDPAAAYRQAIADGQRIFPIKHVQVNDAMIEVFSDLMLDLTPRGFDVPPQAPQTMVYKA
;
A
#
# COMPACT_ATOMS: atom_id res chain seq x y z
N MET A 1 17.24 -11.47 -16.09
CA MET A 1 16.89 -10.33 -15.21
C MET A 1 16.57 -9.17 -16.13
N THR A 2 15.32 -8.78 -16.24
CA THR A 2 14.95 -7.53 -16.90
C THR A 2 15.47 -6.42 -15.99
N ALA A 3 16.45 -5.64 -16.46
CA ALA A 3 16.79 -4.38 -15.80
C ALA A 3 15.49 -3.59 -15.71
N SER A 4 15.06 -3.23 -14.49
CA SER A 4 13.89 -2.37 -14.34
C SER A 4 14.20 -1.06 -15.08
N ASP A 5 13.19 -0.47 -15.74
CA ASP A 5 13.32 0.82 -16.44
C ASP A 5 13.11 2.01 -15.48
N ASP A 6 13.03 1.78 -14.17
CA ASP A 6 12.68 2.82 -13.19
C ASP A 6 13.85 3.77 -12.88
N ASP A 7 13.65 5.07 -13.11
CA ASP A 7 14.64 6.12 -12.81
C ASP A 7 14.93 6.28 -11.30
N TRP A 8 13.99 5.84 -10.45
CA TRP A 8 14.06 5.91 -8.99
C TRP A 8 13.66 4.58 -8.37
N SER A 9 14.27 4.22 -7.24
CA SER A 9 13.91 3.02 -6.48
C SER A 9 14.05 3.26 -4.98
N GLY A 10 13.33 2.51 -4.16
CA GLY A 10 13.43 2.66 -2.71
C GLY A 10 12.32 1.97 -1.94
N ALA A 11 12.04 2.46 -0.75
CA ALA A 11 11.11 1.86 0.21
C ALA A 11 9.96 2.80 0.55
N ALA A 12 8.80 2.22 0.81
CA ALA A 12 7.64 2.93 1.34
C ALA A 12 7.30 2.36 2.72
N TYR A 13 6.92 3.24 3.64
CA TYR A 13 6.45 2.86 4.97
C TYR A 13 5.17 3.60 5.30
N ALA A 14 4.23 2.89 5.89
CA ALA A 14 2.98 3.45 6.38
C ALA A 14 2.67 2.85 7.75
N GLN A 15 2.14 3.65 8.67
CA GLN A 15 1.59 3.21 9.95
C GLN A 15 0.13 3.59 10.04
N ASP A 16 -0.75 2.63 10.33
CA ASP A 16 -2.14 2.94 10.67
C ASP A 16 -2.20 3.86 11.90
N SER A 17 -3.22 4.72 11.96
CA SER A 17 -3.45 5.56 13.12
C SER A 17 -3.60 4.73 14.41
N ARG A 18 -3.01 5.21 15.50
CA ARG A 18 -3.10 4.57 16.83
C ARG A 18 -4.50 4.67 17.46
N GLY A 19 -5.41 5.43 16.85
CA GLY A 19 -6.76 5.67 17.35
C GLY A 19 -7.79 4.57 17.05
N GLY A 20 -7.38 3.47 16.40
CA GLY A 20 -8.29 2.43 15.93
C GLY A 20 -8.93 2.74 14.56
N ASP A 21 -8.62 3.90 14.00
CA ASP A 21 -9.05 4.31 12.67
C ASP A 21 -8.04 3.82 11.63
N THR A 22 -8.08 2.51 11.39
CA THR A 22 -7.17 1.79 10.48
C THR A 22 -7.70 1.79 9.05
N LEU A 23 -6.84 1.56 8.06
CA LEU A 23 -7.29 1.42 6.68
C LEU A 23 -8.34 0.30 6.54
N ALA A 24 -8.16 -0.81 7.25
CA ALA A 24 -9.11 -1.92 7.24
C ALA A 24 -10.49 -1.49 7.75
N ALA A 25 -10.56 -0.69 8.82
CA ALA A 25 -11.83 -0.19 9.37
C ALA A 25 -12.56 0.73 8.37
N HIS A 26 -11.84 1.65 7.73
CA HIS A 26 -12.40 2.53 6.68
C HIS A 26 -12.95 1.73 5.50
N LEU A 27 -12.19 0.78 4.99
CA LEU A 27 -12.62 -0.05 3.86
C LEU A 27 -13.81 -0.95 4.22
N GLN A 28 -13.90 -1.42 5.46
CA GLN A 28 -15.08 -2.16 5.94
C GLN A 28 -16.32 -1.25 6.01
N ALA A 29 -16.18 -0.05 6.57
CA ALA A 29 -17.28 0.91 6.68
C ALA A 29 -17.82 1.34 5.30
N ALA A 30 -16.94 1.43 4.30
CA ALA A 30 -17.30 1.72 2.91
C ALA A 30 -17.85 0.50 2.14
N GLY A 31 -17.91 -0.70 2.76
CA GLY A 31 -18.36 -1.93 2.10
C GLY A 31 -17.37 -2.49 1.07
N ILE A 32 -16.11 -2.04 1.10
CA ILE A 32 -15.06 -2.44 0.16
C ILE A 32 -14.34 -3.70 0.65
N LEU A 33 -14.04 -3.78 1.96
CA LEU A 33 -13.41 -4.94 2.59
C LEU A 33 -14.50 -5.85 3.19
N PRO A 34 -14.76 -7.03 2.60
CA PRO A 34 -15.81 -7.92 3.09
C PRO A 34 -15.48 -8.51 4.48
N PRO A 35 -16.48 -8.95 5.25
CA PRO A 35 -16.25 -9.69 6.49
C PRO A 35 -15.35 -10.91 6.28
N GLY A 36 -14.45 -11.17 7.24
CA GLY A 36 -13.51 -12.28 7.18
C GLY A 36 -12.32 -12.09 6.22
N HIS A 37 -12.31 -11.01 5.43
CA HIS A 37 -11.18 -10.68 4.58
C HIS A 37 -10.15 -9.80 5.31
N VAL A 38 -8.89 -9.97 4.93
CA VAL A 38 -7.76 -9.14 5.37
C VAL A 38 -7.09 -8.49 4.16
N ILE A 39 -6.48 -7.32 4.38
CA ILE A 39 -5.66 -6.64 3.37
C ILE A 39 -4.28 -7.30 3.37
N VAL A 40 -3.81 -7.73 2.20
CA VAL A 40 -2.48 -8.37 2.05
C VAL A 40 -1.49 -7.52 1.26
N ASN A 41 -1.99 -6.57 0.47
CA ASN A 41 -1.16 -5.58 -0.20
C ASN A 41 -1.97 -4.31 -0.49
N VAL A 42 -1.30 -3.16 -0.39
CA VAL A 42 -1.81 -1.86 -0.82
C VAL A 42 -0.75 -1.20 -1.69
N GLN A 43 -1.17 -0.69 -2.83
CA GLN A 43 -0.36 0.18 -3.68
C GLN A 43 -1.03 1.55 -3.73
N ILE A 44 -0.27 2.61 -3.44
CA ILE A 44 -0.73 3.99 -3.51
C ILE A 44 -0.25 4.57 -4.85
N TYR A 45 -1.18 4.98 -5.69
CA TYR A 45 -0.90 5.68 -6.93
C TYR A 45 -1.20 7.16 -6.72
N LEU A 46 -0.16 7.99 -6.57
CA LEU A 46 -0.32 9.44 -6.47
C LEU A 46 -0.63 10.06 -7.83
N ARG A 47 0.04 9.54 -8.87
CA ARG A 47 -0.20 9.84 -10.29
C ARG A 47 -0.01 8.56 -11.08
N ALA A 48 -0.83 8.35 -12.09
CA ALA A 48 -0.69 7.24 -13.03
C ALA A 48 -1.04 7.75 -14.43
N THR A 49 -0.20 7.43 -15.41
CA THR A 49 -0.48 7.71 -16.83
C THR A 49 -1.54 6.76 -17.39
N VAL A 50 -1.70 5.59 -16.77
CA VAL A 50 -2.73 4.60 -17.05
C VAL A 50 -3.38 4.24 -15.73
N ALA A 51 -4.66 4.58 -15.57
CA ALA A 51 -5.47 4.23 -14.41
C ALA A 51 -6.56 3.24 -14.83
N PRO A 52 -7.07 2.40 -13.90
CA PRO A 52 -8.27 1.61 -14.13
C PRO A 52 -9.47 2.48 -14.50
N ASP A 53 -10.38 1.95 -15.31
CA ASP A 53 -11.57 2.67 -15.76
C ASP A 53 -12.38 3.23 -14.58
N GLY A 54 -12.71 4.51 -14.65
CA GLY A 54 -13.53 5.20 -13.65
C GLY A 54 -12.79 5.63 -12.37
N VAL A 55 -11.45 5.57 -12.36
CA VAL A 55 -10.62 6.04 -11.24
C VAL A 55 -9.53 6.97 -11.76
N GLU A 56 -9.29 8.08 -11.06
CA GLU A 56 -8.19 9.00 -11.35
C GLU A 56 -7.20 9.07 -10.18
N GLY A 57 -5.95 9.44 -10.45
CA GLY A 57 -4.98 9.66 -9.39
C GLY A 57 -5.39 10.84 -8.50
N PRO A 58 -5.26 10.74 -7.15
CA PRO A 58 -4.68 9.63 -6.41
C PRO A 58 -5.67 8.47 -6.11
N TYR A 59 -5.21 7.22 -6.14
CA TYR A 59 -6.02 6.05 -5.78
C TYR A 59 -5.21 4.92 -5.14
N LEU A 60 -5.90 4.00 -4.46
CA LEU A 60 -5.35 2.77 -3.92
C LEU A 60 -5.69 1.59 -4.82
N THR A 61 -4.75 0.66 -4.95
CA THR A 61 -5.05 -0.72 -5.35
C THR A 61 -4.90 -1.59 -4.11
N VAL A 62 -6.01 -2.21 -3.68
CA VAL A 62 -6.09 -3.02 -2.47
C VAL A 62 -6.28 -4.48 -2.87
N MET A 63 -5.32 -5.31 -2.48
CA MET A 63 -5.41 -6.77 -2.63
C MET A 63 -5.88 -7.37 -1.30
N MET A 64 -6.88 -8.24 -1.38
CA MET A 64 -7.52 -8.84 -0.22
C MET A 64 -7.41 -10.36 -0.25
N PHE A 65 -7.39 -10.97 0.92
CA PHE A 65 -7.43 -12.40 1.11
C PHE A 65 -8.58 -12.78 2.03
N ASP A 66 -9.39 -13.76 1.62
CA ASP A 66 -10.38 -14.36 2.49
C ASP A 66 -9.69 -15.25 3.53
N ALA A 67 -9.62 -14.77 4.77
CA ALA A 67 -9.06 -15.54 5.86
C ALA A 67 -10.12 -16.40 6.57
N SER A 68 -11.40 -16.31 6.20
CA SER A 68 -12.53 -17.12 6.66
C SER A 68 -12.47 -17.48 8.16
N GLY A 69 -12.24 -16.48 9.01
CA GLY A 69 -12.24 -16.63 10.47
C GLY A 69 -11.03 -17.36 11.06
N SER A 70 -9.95 -17.54 10.28
CA SER A 70 -8.68 -18.02 10.81
C SER A 70 -8.21 -17.13 11.96
N ARG A 71 -7.75 -17.77 13.04
CA ARG A 71 -7.10 -17.07 14.17
C ARG A 71 -5.73 -16.51 13.81
N ASP A 72 -5.12 -17.01 12.74
CA ASP A 72 -3.89 -16.49 12.16
C ASP A 72 -4.09 -16.33 10.62
N PRO A 73 -4.59 -15.16 10.18
CA PRO A 73 -4.77 -14.85 8.77
C PRO A 73 -3.47 -14.93 7.96
N ALA A 74 -2.32 -14.59 8.57
CA ALA A 74 -1.04 -14.58 7.88
C ALA A 74 -0.55 -16.02 7.60
N ALA A 75 -0.75 -16.95 8.54
CA ALA A 75 -0.48 -18.36 8.31
C ALA A 75 -1.41 -18.96 7.23
N ALA A 76 -2.70 -18.63 7.29
CA ALA A 76 -3.67 -19.07 6.27
C ALA A 76 -3.29 -18.57 4.86
N TYR A 77 -2.88 -17.30 4.74
CA TYR A 77 -2.41 -16.74 3.48
C TYR A 77 -1.18 -17.48 2.93
N ARG A 78 -0.16 -17.73 3.78
CA ARG A 78 1.04 -18.48 3.37
C ARG A 78 0.70 -19.89 2.89
N GLN A 79 -0.22 -20.57 3.57
CA GLN A 79 -0.68 -21.90 3.16
C GLN A 79 -1.41 -21.85 1.82
N ALA A 80 -2.33 -20.89 1.63
CA ALA A 80 -3.04 -20.72 0.37
C ALA A 80 -2.09 -20.53 -0.83
N ILE A 81 -1.04 -19.72 -0.65
CA ILE A 81 0.01 -19.54 -1.67
C ILE A 81 0.74 -20.86 -1.94
N ALA A 82 1.11 -21.61 -0.90
CA ALA A 82 1.78 -22.90 -1.03
C ALA A 82 0.90 -23.94 -1.76
N ASP A 83 -0.42 -23.90 -1.52
CA ASP A 83 -1.42 -24.74 -2.19
C ASP A 83 -1.72 -24.29 -3.63
N GLY A 84 -1.08 -23.21 -4.10
CA GLY A 84 -1.17 -22.72 -5.46
C GLY A 84 -2.33 -21.76 -5.72
N GLN A 85 -2.98 -21.24 -4.68
CA GLN A 85 -3.95 -20.16 -4.84
C GLN A 85 -3.24 -18.89 -5.32
N ARG A 86 -3.67 -18.35 -6.46
CA ARG A 86 -3.10 -17.15 -7.07
C ARG A 86 -4.10 -16.02 -7.30
N ILE A 87 -5.38 -16.29 -7.07
CA ILE A 87 -6.44 -15.33 -7.28
C ILE A 87 -6.79 -14.70 -5.93
N PHE A 88 -6.43 -13.44 -5.80
CA PHE A 88 -6.80 -12.58 -4.68
C PHE A 88 -7.65 -11.43 -5.23
N PRO A 89 -8.84 -11.17 -4.68
CA PRO A 89 -9.65 -10.05 -5.10
C PRO A 89 -8.87 -8.72 -4.99
N ILE A 90 -8.91 -7.95 -6.07
CA ILE A 90 -8.32 -6.62 -6.13
C ILE A 90 -9.46 -5.59 -6.24
N LYS A 91 -9.35 -4.50 -5.51
CA LYS A 91 -10.23 -3.33 -5.61
C LYS A 91 -9.41 -2.07 -5.82
N HIS A 92 -9.89 -1.21 -6.71
CA HIS A 92 -9.36 0.13 -6.88
C HIS A 92 -10.25 1.11 -6.11
N VAL A 93 -9.63 1.95 -5.29
CA VAL A 93 -10.34 2.84 -4.37
C VAL A 93 -9.84 4.26 -4.58
N GLN A 94 -10.74 5.17 -4.99
CA GLN A 94 -10.41 6.58 -5.12
C GLN A 94 -9.96 7.13 -3.77
N VAL A 95 -8.79 7.76 -3.72
CA VAL A 95 -8.32 8.43 -2.51
C VAL A 95 -9.04 9.76 -2.38
N ASN A 96 -9.58 10.01 -1.19
CA ASN A 96 -9.97 11.32 -0.72
C ASN A 96 -9.02 11.75 0.41
N ASP A 97 -9.07 13.02 0.80
CA ASP A 97 -8.18 13.58 1.83
C ASP A 97 -8.21 12.77 3.13
N ALA A 98 -9.40 12.33 3.55
CA ALA A 98 -9.59 11.51 4.75
C ALA A 98 -8.88 10.16 4.71
N MET A 99 -8.73 9.53 3.53
CA MET A 99 -8.09 8.22 3.41
C MET A 99 -6.57 8.29 3.52
N ILE A 100 -5.94 9.43 3.21
CA ILE A 100 -4.50 9.62 3.46
C ILE A 100 -4.25 9.86 4.95
N GLU A 101 -5.14 10.59 5.62
CA GLU A 101 -5.04 10.89 7.06
C GLU A 101 -5.14 9.65 7.96
N VAL A 102 -5.61 8.51 7.43
CA VAL A 102 -5.59 7.22 8.12
C VAL A 102 -4.18 6.80 8.54
N PHE A 103 -3.17 7.17 7.76
CA PHE A 103 -1.78 6.84 8.07
C PHE A 103 -1.19 7.89 9.00
N SER A 104 -0.84 7.52 10.23
CA SER A 104 -0.17 8.43 11.16
C SER A 104 1.20 8.85 10.67
N ASP A 105 1.87 7.94 9.97
CA ASP A 105 3.11 8.17 9.24
C ASP A 105 2.97 7.53 7.87
N LEU A 106 3.20 8.30 6.80
CA LEU A 106 3.31 7.81 5.43
C LEU A 106 4.56 8.42 4.79
N MET A 107 5.51 7.57 4.41
CA MET A 107 6.79 8.00 3.85
C MET A 107 7.14 7.19 2.61
N LEU A 108 7.56 7.89 1.56
CA LEU A 108 8.20 7.34 0.37
C LEU A 108 9.66 7.79 0.39
N ASP A 109 10.58 6.85 0.53
CA ASP A 109 12.02 7.09 0.41
C ASP A 109 12.48 6.58 -0.96
N LEU A 110 13.00 7.47 -1.78
CA LEU A 110 13.36 7.19 -3.17
C LEU A 110 14.79 7.67 -3.44
N THR A 111 15.61 6.75 -3.92
CA THR A 111 16.96 7.00 -4.39
C THR A 111 16.96 6.99 -5.92
N PRO A 112 17.49 8.04 -6.58
CA PRO A 112 17.65 8.01 -8.02
C PRO A 112 18.69 6.96 -8.42
N ARG A 113 18.48 6.32 -9.56
CA ARG A 113 19.38 5.29 -10.09
C ARG A 113 20.82 5.81 -10.16
N GLY A 114 21.76 5.00 -9.64
CA GLY A 114 23.19 5.33 -9.65
C GLY A 114 23.68 6.11 -8.42
N PHE A 115 22.78 6.41 -7.47
CA PHE A 115 23.09 7.09 -6.21
C PHE A 115 22.91 6.20 -4.98
N ASP A 116 23.01 4.88 -5.12
CA ASP A 116 22.78 3.89 -4.05
C ASP A 116 23.84 3.87 -2.93
N VAL A 117 24.75 4.84 -2.93
CA VAL A 117 25.79 4.98 -1.91
C VAL A 117 25.17 5.63 -0.67
N PRO A 118 25.25 5.00 0.52
CA PRO A 118 24.70 5.57 1.74
C PRO A 118 25.32 6.95 2.03
N PRO A 119 24.52 7.97 2.31
CA PRO A 119 25.05 9.29 2.62
C PRO A 119 25.86 9.27 3.92
N GLN A 120 26.91 10.09 3.99
CA GLN A 120 27.48 10.49 5.29
C GLN A 120 26.42 11.23 6.11
N ALA A 121 26.61 11.30 7.43
CA ALA A 121 25.64 11.86 8.37
C ALA A 121 24.91 13.10 7.81
N PRO A 122 23.57 13.07 7.71
CA PRO A 122 22.83 14.08 6.96
C PRO A 122 22.99 15.46 7.61
N GLN A 123 23.34 16.45 6.78
CA GLN A 123 23.21 17.88 7.13
C GLN A 123 21.83 18.34 6.65
N THR A 124 20.86 18.35 7.55
CA THR A 124 19.48 18.71 7.20
C THR A 124 19.30 20.23 7.18
N MET A 125 18.83 20.77 6.05
CA MET A 125 18.29 22.13 5.96
C MET A 125 16.81 22.04 5.55
N VAL A 126 15.92 22.65 6.33
CA VAL A 126 14.48 22.67 6.04
C VAL A 126 14.15 23.91 5.23
N TYR A 127 13.69 23.71 3.99
CA TYR A 127 13.08 24.76 3.17
C TYR A 127 11.57 24.59 3.22
N LYS A 128 10.84 25.65 3.58
CA LYS A 128 9.39 25.70 3.42
C LYS A 128 9.11 26.37 2.07
N ALA A 129 8.44 25.64 1.18
CA ALA A 129 7.90 26.18 -0.06
C ALA A 129 6.70 27.09 0.24
#